data_AF-A0A841LE61-F1
#
_entry.id   AF-A0A841LE61-F1
#
_cell.length_a   1.000
_cell.length_b   1.000
_cell.length_c   1.000
_cell.angle_alpha   90.00
_cell.angle_beta   90.00
_cell.angle_gamma   90.00
#
_symmetry.space_group_name_H-M   'P 1'
#
loop_
_entity.id
_entity.type
_entity.pdbx_description
1 polymer ?
#
loop_
_entity_poly.entity_id
_entity_poly.type
_entity_poly.pdbx_seq_one_letter_code
_entity_poly.pdbx_strand_id
1 'polypeptide(L)'
;MEVGSIADWFAGGASAAAVMVALGGYWFSEWQRRRDKRDRERDAGHMIGVKLAQALNKTDDIRRHLWAPYSGPPIGGDDANELWRRIQPLTGLQDDPSFSLSEAEINLLIRMDAHKFMMDMMLVIARYQSINTSMKEYALRYNAIMELTPVADEMNEGVAVHRMSREQYMRIRPYANALEGLLQGLRAQSVENVSNARAIAVQFQPIMKAYFKTDKFLGLGVLPAPVLVEQSG
;
A
#
# COMPACT_ATOMS: atom_id res chain seq x y z
N MET A 1 12.43 -40.76 -74.55
CA MET A 1 11.27 -40.59 -73.65
C MET A 1 11.82 -40.09 -72.34
N GLU A 2 11.66 -38.79 -72.11
CA GLU A 2 12.21 -38.06 -70.97
C GLU A 2 11.50 -38.48 -69.68
N VAL A 3 12.30 -38.91 -68.69
CA VAL A 3 11.85 -39.08 -67.31
C VAL A 3 11.98 -37.71 -66.63
N GLY A 4 11.16 -36.76 -67.06
CA GLY A 4 10.83 -35.59 -66.27
C GLY A 4 9.57 -35.86 -65.45
N SER A 5 9.41 -35.19 -64.31
CA SER A 5 8.09 -34.89 -63.72
C SER A 5 7.50 -35.78 -62.61
N ILE A 6 8.32 -36.35 -61.71
CA ILE A 6 7.78 -36.73 -60.38
C ILE A 6 8.60 -36.10 -59.24
N ALA A 7 9.94 -36.12 -59.32
CA ALA A 7 10.80 -35.51 -58.30
C ALA A 7 10.63 -33.98 -58.17
N ASP A 8 10.42 -33.25 -59.28
CA ASP A 8 10.20 -31.79 -59.26
C ASP A 8 8.85 -31.38 -58.67
N TRP A 9 7.83 -32.25 -58.73
CA TRP A 9 6.51 -31.96 -58.16
C TRP A 9 6.52 -32.10 -56.63
N PHE A 10 7.28 -33.08 -56.10
CA PHE A 10 7.48 -33.23 -54.65
C PHE A 10 8.42 -32.17 -54.07
N ALA A 11 9.46 -31.74 -54.80
CA ALA A 11 10.34 -30.65 -54.37
C ALA A 11 9.63 -29.27 -54.35
N GLY A 12 8.76 -29.01 -55.34
CA GLY A 12 7.92 -27.80 -55.37
C GLY A 12 6.78 -27.80 -54.34
N GLY A 13 6.15 -28.96 -54.10
CA GLY A 13 5.09 -29.10 -53.09
C GLY A 13 5.59 -29.04 -51.65
N ALA A 14 6.74 -29.67 -51.37
CA ALA A 14 7.36 -29.64 -50.04
C ALA A 14 7.88 -28.25 -49.66
N SER A 15 8.42 -27.48 -50.61
CA SER A 15 8.84 -26.10 -50.39
C SER A 15 7.64 -25.16 -50.17
N ALA A 16 6.54 -25.32 -50.92
CA ALA A 16 5.31 -24.57 -50.69
C ALA A 16 4.64 -24.90 -49.33
N ALA A 17 4.63 -26.18 -48.92
CA ALA A 17 4.12 -26.60 -47.62
C ALA A 17 4.98 -26.04 -46.46
N ALA A 18 6.30 -26.04 -46.60
CA ALA A 18 7.21 -25.47 -45.61
C ALA A 18 7.02 -23.96 -45.44
N VAL A 19 6.82 -23.21 -46.54
CA VAL A 19 6.52 -21.77 -46.48
C VAL A 19 5.17 -21.51 -45.81
N MET A 20 4.14 -22.31 -46.09
CA MET A 20 2.84 -22.18 -45.42
C MET A 20 2.89 -22.52 -43.93
N VAL A 21 3.67 -23.54 -43.53
CA VAL A 21 3.90 -23.86 -42.11
C VAL A 21 4.71 -22.77 -41.42
N ALA A 22 5.72 -22.19 -42.09
CA ALA A 22 6.50 -21.08 -41.54
C ALA A 22 5.66 -19.80 -41.38
N LEU A 23 4.81 -19.46 -42.35
CA LEU A 23 3.89 -18.32 -42.27
C LEU A 23 2.78 -18.56 -41.24
N GLY A 24 2.24 -19.78 -41.18
CA GLY A 24 1.24 -20.19 -40.18
C GLY A 24 1.83 -20.19 -38.76
N GLY A 25 3.06 -20.66 -38.60
CA GLY A 25 3.81 -20.65 -37.35
C GLY A 25 4.17 -19.23 -36.90
N TYR A 26 4.55 -18.35 -37.82
CA TYR A 26 4.78 -16.93 -37.53
C TYR A 26 3.49 -16.25 -37.06
N TRP A 27 2.37 -16.46 -37.78
CA TRP A 27 1.07 -15.91 -37.39
C TRP A 27 0.59 -16.44 -36.04
N PHE A 28 0.75 -17.74 -35.78
CA PHE A 28 0.40 -18.35 -34.50
C PHE A 28 1.28 -17.84 -33.35
N SER A 29 2.59 -17.72 -33.57
CA SER A 29 3.54 -17.14 -32.60
C SER A 29 3.22 -15.67 -32.31
N GLU A 30 2.89 -14.88 -33.33
CA GLU A 30 2.52 -13.48 -33.16
C GLU A 30 1.18 -13.33 -32.43
N TRP A 31 0.21 -14.20 -32.72
CA TRP A 31 -1.05 -14.26 -31.99
C TRP A 31 -0.84 -14.62 -30.51
N GLN A 32 -0.02 -15.63 -30.23
CA GLN A 32 0.34 -16.03 -28.86
C GLN A 32 1.04 -14.89 -28.13
N ARG A 33 2.03 -14.23 -28.74
CA ARG A 33 2.72 -13.07 -28.15
C ARG A 33 1.77 -11.91 -27.83
N ARG A 34 0.79 -11.64 -28.70
CA ARG A 34 -0.22 -10.59 -28.45
C ARG A 34 -1.13 -10.96 -27.28
N ARG A 35 -1.47 -12.24 -27.12
CA ARG A 35 -2.25 -12.74 -26.00
C ARG A 35 -1.46 -12.63 -24.69
N ASP A 36 -0.23 -13.15 -24.68
CA ASP A 36 0.67 -13.09 -23.53
C ASP A 36 0.92 -11.65 -23.08
N LYS A 37 1.08 -10.72 -24.01
CA LYS A 37 1.25 -9.30 -23.70
C LYS A 37 0.00 -8.71 -23.02
N ARG A 38 -1.20 -9.02 -23.52
CA ARG A 38 -2.46 -8.54 -22.93
C ARG A 38 -2.69 -9.12 -21.54
N ASP A 39 -2.35 -10.39 -21.34
CA ASP A 39 -2.48 -11.05 -20.05
C ASP A 39 -1.53 -10.41 -19.02
N ARG A 40 -0.27 -10.17 -19.40
CA ARG A 40 0.70 -9.43 -18.55
C ARG A 40 0.26 -8.01 -18.22
N GLU A 41 -0.29 -7.28 -19.19
CA GLU A 41 -0.82 -5.93 -18.97
C GLU A 41 -2.02 -5.96 -18.01
N ARG A 42 -2.89 -6.96 -18.15
CA ARG A 42 -4.02 -7.15 -17.24
C ARG A 42 -3.56 -7.49 -15.83
N ASP A 43 -2.57 -8.36 -15.68
CA ASP A 43 -1.96 -8.69 -14.38
C ASP A 43 -1.35 -7.45 -13.72
N ALA A 44 -0.61 -6.63 -14.48
CA ALA A 44 -0.10 -5.35 -13.99
C ALA A 44 -1.24 -4.40 -13.54
N GLY A 45 -2.33 -4.31 -14.31
CA GLY A 45 -3.52 -3.53 -13.93
C GLY A 45 -4.16 -4.02 -12.62
N HIS A 46 -4.23 -5.34 -12.42
CA HIS A 46 -4.70 -5.92 -11.16
C HIS A 46 -3.75 -5.62 -10.00
N MET A 47 -2.43 -5.72 -10.20
CA MET A 47 -1.43 -5.43 -9.19
C MET A 47 -1.45 -3.97 -8.74
N ILE A 48 -1.68 -3.02 -9.66
CA ILE A 48 -1.92 -1.61 -9.32
C ILE A 48 -3.10 -1.50 -8.35
N GLY A 49 -4.24 -2.15 -8.65
CA GLY A 49 -5.42 -2.14 -7.78
C GLY A 49 -5.14 -2.76 -6.41
N VAL A 50 -4.41 -3.88 -6.36
CA VAL A 50 -4.01 -4.54 -5.11
C VAL A 50 -3.13 -3.62 -4.25
N LYS A 51 -2.13 -2.97 -4.86
CA LYS A 51 -1.24 -2.03 -4.15
C LYS A 51 -2.00 -0.82 -3.60
N LEU A 52 -2.96 -0.29 -4.36
CA LEU A 52 -3.84 0.79 -3.89
C LEU A 52 -4.68 0.36 -2.68
N ALA A 53 -5.29 -0.83 -2.76
CA ALA A 53 -6.07 -1.40 -1.67
C ALA A 53 -5.21 -1.65 -0.42
N GLN A 54 -4.00 -2.18 -0.61
CA GLN A 54 -3.02 -2.37 0.45
C GLN A 54 -2.59 -1.03 1.07
N ALA A 55 -2.34 0.02 0.27
CA ALA A 55 -2.01 1.35 0.78
C ALA A 55 -3.11 1.92 1.67
N LEU A 56 -4.34 1.79 1.19
CA LEU A 56 -5.53 2.26 1.89
C LEU A 56 -5.73 1.49 3.19
N ASN A 57 -5.73 0.16 3.15
CA ASN A 57 -5.95 -0.69 4.32
C ASN A 57 -4.83 -0.53 5.35
N LYS A 58 -3.56 -0.63 4.94
CA LYS A 58 -2.42 -0.52 5.86
C LYS A 58 -2.35 0.87 6.53
N THR A 59 -2.64 1.93 5.78
CA THR A 59 -2.71 3.29 6.37
C THR A 59 -3.92 3.44 7.30
N ASP A 60 -5.09 2.90 6.93
CA ASP A 60 -6.29 2.97 7.76
C ASP A 60 -6.16 2.13 9.04
N ASP A 61 -5.44 1.01 9.00
CA ASP A 61 -5.14 0.20 10.18
C ASP A 61 -4.27 0.96 11.18
N ILE A 62 -3.19 1.61 10.70
CA ILE A 62 -2.36 2.50 11.54
C ILE A 62 -3.22 3.64 12.09
N ARG A 63 -4.08 4.26 11.26
CA ARG A 63 -4.98 5.31 11.71
C ARG A 63 -5.96 4.81 12.78
N ARG A 64 -6.58 3.64 12.61
CA ARG A 64 -7.48 3.07 13.64
C ARG A 64 -6.74 2.81 14.94
N HIS A 65 -5.53 2.27 14.86
CA HIS A 65 -4.67 2.05 16.02
C HIS A 65 -4.36 3.34 16.77
N LEU A 66 -4.02 4.42 16.07
CA LEU A 66 -3.73 5.73 16.67
C LEU A 66 -4.97 6.39 17.31
N TRP A 67 -6.19 6.02 16.90
CA TRP A 67 -7.44 6.58 17.44
C TRP A 67 -8.14 5.69 18.45
N ALA A 68 -7.90 4.37 18.45
CA ALA A 68 -8.56 3.44 19.36
C ALA A 68 -8.45 3.84 20.84
N PRO A 69 -7.30 4.34 21.35
CA PRO A 69 -7.17 4.74 22.75
C PRO A 69 -8.02 5.95 23.18
N TYR A 70 -8.65 6.66 22.23
CA TYR A 70 -9.56 7.77 22.51
C TYR A 70 -11.02 7.36 22.69
N SER A 71 -11.34 6.09 22.45
CA SER A 71 -12.69 5.56 22.67
C SER A 71 -12.98 5.29 24.15
N GLY A 72 -11.95 5.22 24.99
CA GLY A 72 -12.04 4.97 26.43
C GLY A 72 -11.98 6.24 27.29
N PRO A 73 -12.32 6.13 28.58
CA PRO A 73 -12.17 7.21 29.54
C PRO A 73 -10.70 7.64 29.66
N PRO A 74 -10.43 8.90 30.00
CA PRO A 74 -9.08 9.37 30.14
C PRO A 74 -8.32 8.61 31.24
N ILE A 75 -7.08 8.21 30.93
CA ILE A 75 -6.18 7.57 31.89
C ILE A 75 -5.57 8.68 32.76
N GLY A 76 -6.02 8.84 34.00
CA GLY A 76 -5.51 9.81 34.99
C GLY A 76 -6.19 11.20 34.98
N GLY A 77 -5.65 12.15 35.76
CA GLY A 77 -6.14 13.55 35.84
C GLY A 77 -5.78 14.41 34.61
N ASP A 78 -6.03 15.73 34.66
CA ASP A 78 -5.96 16.63 33.49
C ASP A 78 -4.63 16.60 32.70
N ASP A 79 -3.48 16.36 33.36
CA ASP A 79 -2.15 16.23 32.74
C ASP A 79 -1.85 14.82 32.16
N ALA A 80 -2.77 13.87 32.31
CA ALA A 80 -2.53 12.46 31.98
C ALA A 80 -3.08 12.04 30.60
N ASN A 81 -3.48 13.01 29.78
CA ASN A 81 -4.03 12.79 28.44
C ASN A 81 -2.98 12.85 27.31
N GLU A 82 -1.69 12.69 27.64
CA GLU A 82 -0.61 12.64 26.66
C GLU A 82 -0.78 11.39 25.76
N LEU A 83 -0.70 11.58 24.43
CA LEU A 83 -0.84 10.53 23.42
C LEU A 83 0.08 9.35 23.69
N TRP A 84 1.34 9.63 24.02
CA TRP A 84 2.36 8.60 24.15
C TRP A 84 2.08 7.61 25.30
N ARG A 85 1.29 7.99 26.31
CA ARG A 85 0.90 7.09 27.42
C ARG A 85 -0.22 6.14 27.03
N ARG A 86 -1.03 6.52 26.03
CA ARG A 86 -2.24 5.79 25.62
C ARG A 86 -2.01 4.89 24.43
N ILE A 87 -1.19 5.34 23.50
CA ILE A 87 -0.89 4.61 22.28
C ILE A 87 0.20 3.60 22.60
N GLN A 88 -0.07 2.32 22.34
CA GLN A 88 0.95 1.28 22.40
C GLN A 88 1.72 1.22 21.08
N PRO A 89 3.01 0.84 21.07
CA PRO A 89 3.75 0.66 19.84
C PRO A 89 3.18 -0.49 19.01
N LEU A 90 3.08 -0.28 17.69
CA LEU A 90 2.71 -1.35 16.75
C LEU A 90 3.89 -2.30 16.52
N THR A 91 3.69 -3.58 16.81
CA THR A 91 4.65 -4.64 16.52
C THR A 91 4.41 -5.26 15.15
N GLY A 92 5.47 -5.75 14.50
CA GLY A 92 5.35 -6.50 13.24
C GLY A 92 5.25 -5.63 11.98
N LEU A 93 5.55 -4.34 12.07
CA LEU A 93 5.67 -3.47 10.91
C LEU A 93 6.88 -3.89 10.05
N GLN A 94 6.62 -4.44 8.87
CA GLN A 94 7.67 -4.84 7.92
C GLN A 94 7.74 -3.87 6.74
N ASP A 95 8.95 -3.67 6.23
CA ASP A 95 9.14 -2.99 4.95
C ASP A 95 8.92 -4.01 3.84
N ASP A 96 8.00 -3.69 2.94
CA ASP A 96 7.70 -4.51 1.79
C ASP A 96 8.19 -3.79 0.53
N PRO A 97 9.34 -4.18 -0.05
CA PRO A 97 9.88 -3.53 -1.24
C PRO A 97 8.99 -3.78 -2.48
N SER A 98 8.16 -4.84 -2.46
CA SER A 98 7.24 -5.15 -3.56
C SER A 98 6.03 -4.21 -3.62
N PHE A 99 5.85 -3.39 -2.58
CA PHE A 99 4.74 -2.46 -2.45
C PHE A 99 4.83 -1.26 -3.40
N SER A 100 6.04 -0.89 -3.84
CA SER A 100 6.26 0.18 -4.83
C SER A 100 5.78 -0.22 -6.22
N LEU A 101 5.44 0.75 -7.08
CA LEU A 101 5.05 0.44 -8.46
C LEU A 101 6.23 -0.19 -9.22
N SER A 102 5.96 -1.30 -9.89
CA SER A 102 6.94 -1.97 -10.74
C SER A 102 7.08 -1.26 -12.09
N GLU A 103 8.17 -1.51 -12.81
CA GLU A 103 8.39 -0.93 -14.14
C GLU A 103 7.26 -1.29 -15.12
N ALA A 104 6.72 -2.51 -15.03
CA ALA A 104 5.60 -2.94 -15.86
C ALA A 104 4.32 -2.15 -15.57
N GLU A 105 4.06 -1.83 -14.30
CA GLU A 105 2.90 -1.05 -13.85
C GLU A 105 3.04 0.42 -14.27
N ILE A 106 4.23 1.00 -14.12
CA ILE A 106 4.55 2.36 -14.58
C ILE A 106 4.36 2.46 -16.10
N ASN A 107 4.95 1.52 -16.85
CA ASN A 107 4.82 1.47 -18.30
C ASN A 107 3.37 1.31 -18.76
N LEU A 108 2.57 0.52 -18.03
CA LEU A 108 1.13 0.40 -18.30
C LEU A 108 0.43 1.75 -18.09
N LEU A 109 0.64 2.42 -16.95
CA LEU A 109 0.01 3.72 -16.65
C LEU A 109 0.42 4.81 -17.66
N ILE A 110 1.65 4.79 -18.15
CA ILE A 110 2.11 5.68 -19.23
C ILE A 110 1.36 5.37 -20.54
N ARG A 111 1.20 4.09 -20.91
CA ARG A 111 0.43 3.69 -22.11
C ARG A 111 -1.06 4.05 -22.01
N MET A 112 -1.58 4.19 -20.79
CA MET A 112 -2.95 4.61 -20.50
C MET A 112 -3.12 6.14 -20.50
N ASP A 113 -2.04 6.92 -20.67
CA ASP A 113 -2.03 8.38 -20.49
C ASP A 113 -2.51 8.81 -19.08
N ALA A 114 -2.29 7.96 -18.08
CA ALA A 114 -2.79 8.13 -16.72
C ALA A 114 -1.74 8.78 -15.79
N HIS A 115 -1.04 9.81 -16.27
CA HIS A 115 0.11 10.41 -15.58
C HIS A 115 -0.21 10.96 -14.18
N LYS A 116 -1.31 11.69 -14.05
CA LYS A 116 -1.75 12.24 -12.75
C LYS A 116 -2.02 11.12 -11.74
N PHE A 117 -2.79 10.10 -12.16
CA PHE A 117 -3.11 8.95 -11.32
C PHE A 117 -1.84 8.21 -10.85
N MET A 118 -0.87 8.02 -11.75
CA MET A 118 0.41 7.42 -11.42
C MET A 118 1.17 8.22 -10.35
N MET A 119 1.27 9.54 -10.51
CA MET A 119 1.96 10.42 -9.55
C MET A 119 1.28 10.42 -8.18
N ASP A 120 -0.06 10.55 -8.17
CA ASP A 120 -0.84 10.52 -6.93
C ASP A 120 -0.67 9.18 -6.20
N MET A 121 -0.64 8.07 -6.94
CA MET A 121 -0.43 6.73 -6.39
C MET A 121 0.97 6.57 -5.79
N MET A 122 2.01 7.01 -6.50
CA MET A 122 3.38 7.00 -5.98
C MET A 122 3.50 7.84 -4.70
N LEU A 123 2.84 9.00 -4.65
CA LEU A 123 2.82 9.86 -3.47
C LEU A 123 2.15 9.17 -2.28
N VAL A 124 1.01 8.49 -2.48
CA VAL A 124 0.32 7.74 -1.42
C VAL A 124 1.17 6.59 -0.88
N ILE A 125 1.87 5.87 -1.77
CA ILE A 125 2.79 4.79 -1.38
C ILE A 125 3.96 5.35 -0.56
N ALA A 126 4.59 6.44 -1.03
CA ALA A 126 5.71 7.08 -0.33
C ALA A 126 5.29 7.62 1.04
N ARG A 127 4.10 8.23 1.14
CA ARG A 127 3.53 8.70 2.41
C ARG A 127 3.26 7.55 3.38
N TYR A 128 2.71 6.43 2.89
CA TYR A 128 2.57 5.23 3.71
C TYR A 128 3.92 4.72 4.24
N GLN A 129 4.95 4.65 3.39
CA GLN A 129 6.30 4.24 3.81
C GLN A 129 6.90 5.18 4.87
N SER A 130 6.66 6.49 4.73
CA SER A 130 7.04 7.49 5.72
C SER A 130 6.32 7.25 7.06
N ILE A 131 5.00 7.07 7.04
CA ILE A 131 4.20 6.74 8.23
C ILE A 131 4.71 5.46 8.90
N ASN A 132 4.98 4.41 8.12
CA ASN A 132 5.51 3.14 8.61
C ASN A 132 6.86 3.34 9.32
N THR A 133 7.76 4.11 8.71
CA THR A 133 9.07 4.44 9.29
C THR A 133 8.93 5.23 10.59
N SER A 134 8.09 6.27 10.60
CA SER A 134 7.81 7.06 11.80
C SER A 134 7.19 6.23 12.92
N MET A 135 6.38 5.21 12.58
CA MET A 135 5.78 4.32 13.56
C MET A 135 6.80 3.34 14.17
N LYS A 136 7.76 2.87 13.38
CA LYS A 136 8.92 2.09 13.88
C LYS A 136 9.80 2.93 14.80
N GLU A 137 10.08 4.17 14.41
CA GLU A 137 10.86 5.11 15.22
C GLU A 137 10.17 5.40 16.56
N TYR A 138 8.85 5.58 16.53
CA TYR A 138 8.05 5.71 17.75
C TYR A 138 8.21 4.48 18.64
N ALA A 139 8.09 3.27 18.10
CA ALA A 139 8.21 2.04 18.88
C ALA A 139 9.59 1.92 19.55
N LEU A 140 10.66 2.24 18.82
CA LEU A 140 12.01 2.24 19.34
C LEU A 140 12.20 3.25 20.48
N ARG A 141 11.73 4.50 20.29
CA ARG A 141 11.84 5.55 21.32
C ARG A 141 10.94 5.28 22.52
N TYR A 142 9.76 4.72 22.31
CA TYR A 142 8.85 4.31 23.37
C TYR A 142 9.50 3.28 24.28
N ASN A 143 10.10 2.23 23.69
CA ASN A 143 10.81 1.20 24.45
C ASN A 143 11.99 1.79 25.24
N ALA A 144 12.75 2.72 24.65
CA ALA A 144 13.83 3.41 25.35
C ALA A 144 13.33 4.23 26.56
N ILE A 145 12.13 4.84 26.49
CA ILE A 145 11.52 5.52 27.65
C ILE A 145 11.06 4.50 28.69
N MET A 146 10.48 3.38 28.29
CA MET A 146 10.03 2.33 29.21
C MET A 146 11.22 1.72 29.99
N GLU A 147 12.39 1.60 29.39
CA GLU A 147 13.62 1.19 30.09
C GLU A 147 14.08 2.17 31.18
N LEU A 148 13.76 3.46 31.02
CA LEU A 148 14.05 4.51 32.01
C LEU A 148 12.95 4.63 33.08
N THR A 149 11.81 3.99 32.85
CA THR A 149 10.64 4.07 33.73
C THR A 149 10.78 3.03 34.84
N PRO A 150 10.47 3.37 36.11
CA PRO A 150 10.48 2.38 37.19
C PRO A 150 9.50 1.24 36.92
N VAL A 151 9.73 0.08 37.54
CA VAL A 151 8.81 -1.07 37.45
C VAL A 151 7.40 -0.63 37.88
N ALA A 152 6.38 -1.13 37.20
CA ALA A 152 4.99 -0.81 37.52
C ALA A 152 4.67 -1.23 38.97
N ASP A 153 4.08 -0.31 39.73
CA ASP A 153 3.65 -0.57 41.11
C ASP A 153 2.34 -1.37 41.15
N GLU A 154 1.45 -1.09 40.19
CA GLU A 154 0.12 -1.68 40.08
C GLU A 154 -0.25 -1.91 38.61
N MET A 155 -1.04 -2.95 38.34
CA MET A 155 -1.64 -3.20 37.03
C MET A 155 -3.16 -3.23 37.17
N ASN A 156 -3.82 -2.19 36.70
CA ASN A 156 -5.27 -2.02 36.80
C ASN A 156 -5.89 -2.19 35.40
N GLU A 157 -6.61 -3.28 35.19
CA GLU A 157 -7.36 -3.54 33.93
C GLU A 157 -6.53 -3.42 32.64
N GLY A 158 -5.25 -3.81 32.70
CA GLY A 158 -4.33 -3.70 31.55
C GLY A 158 -3.60 -2.36 31.43
N VAL A 159 -3.80 -1.44 32.39
CA VAL A 159 -3.03 -0.21 32.53
C VAL A 159 -1.96 -0.40 33.61
N ALA A 160 -0.69 -0.22 33.24
CA ALA A 160 0.41 -0.22 34.18
C ALA A 160 0.57 1.16 34.83
N VAL A 161 0.56 1.21 36.16
CA VAL A 161 0.75 2.44 36.94
C VAL A 161 2.19 2.48 37.44
N HIS A 162 2.90 3.55 37.09
CA HIS A 162 4.28 3.78 37.49
C HIS A 162 4.36 5.02 38.36
N ARG A 163 4.70 4.88 39.65
CA ARG A 163 4.92 6.03 40.53
C ARG A 163 6.35 6.53 40.33
N MET A 164 6.46 7.73 39.80
CA MET A 164 7.75 8.38 39.53
C MET A 164 7.99 9.54 40.50
N SER A 165 9.23 9.69 40.97
CA SER A 165 9.64 10.92 41.63
C SER A 165 9.62 12.09 40.65
N ARG A 166 9.54 13.31 41.18
CA ARG A 166 9.60 14.53 40.34
C ARG A 166 10.87 14.60 39.49
N GLU A 167 12.01 14.17 40.04
CA GLU A 167 13.29 14.16 39.33
C GLU A 167 13.30 13.14 38.19
N GLN A 168 12.77 11.94 38.41
CA GLN A 168 12.61 10.91 37.38
C GLN A 168 11.70 11.40 36.25
N TYR A 169 10.56 12.01 36.61
CA TYR A 169 9.64 12.58 35.64
C TYR A 169 10.30 13.67 34.77
N MET A 170 11.02 14.60 35.40
CA MET A 170 11.71 15.69 34.69
C MET A 170 12.81 15.18 33.76
N ARG A 171 13.41 14.01 34.03
CA ARG A 171 14.38 13.35 33.15
C ARG A 171 13.72 12.74 31.91
N ILE A 172 12.52 12.17 32.05
CA ILE A 172 11.78 11.51 30.96
C ILE A 172 11.05 12.53 30.08
N ARG A 173 10.57 13.64 30.67
CA ARG A 173 9.71 14.63 30.03
C ARG A 173 10.19 15.12 28.64
N PRO A 174 11.47 15.43 28.39
CA PRO A 174 11.91 15.84 27.06
C PRO A 174 11.68 14.78 25.98
N TYR A 175 11.87 13.50 26.34
CA TYR A 175 11.65 12.37 25.44
C TYR A 175 10.16 12.13 25.20
N ALA A 176 9.35 12.25 26.27
CA ALA A 176 7.89 12.19 26.19
C ALA A 176 7.31 13.26 25.25
N ASN A 177 7.77 14.52 25.37
CA ASN A 177 7.36 15.61 24.47
C ASN A 177 7.72 15.31 23.01
N ALA A 178 8.88 14.70 22.76
CA ALA A 178 9.29 14.31 21.41
C ALA A 178 8.41 13.19 20.83
N LEU A 179 8.01 12.21 21.66
CA LEU A 179 7.04 11.19 21.27
C LEU A 179 5.67 11.78 20.97
N GLU A 180 5.22 12.74 21.79
CA GLU A 180 3.95 13.43 21.62
C GLU A 180 3.88 14.11 20.25
N GLY A 181 4.91 14.89 19.91
CA GLY A 181 5.00 15.55 18.60
C GLY A 181 5.04 14.56 17.43
N LEU A 182 5.75 13.43 17.60
CA LEU A 182 5.79 12.37 16.58
C LEU A 182 4.41 11.74 16.35
N LEU A 183 3.66 11.45 17.43
CA LEU A 183 2.31 10.89 17.35
C LEU A 183 1.31 11.88 16.75
N GLN A 184 1.41 13.17 17.08
CA GLN A 184 0.58 14.22 16.45
C GLN A 184 0.82 14.28 14.94
N GLY A 185 2.09 14.25 14.52
CA GLY A 185 2.48 14.20 13.10
C GLY A 185 1.95 12.95 12.40
N LEU A 186 2.13 11.77 12.99
CA LEU A 186 1.62 10.49 12.49
C LEU A 186 0.10 10.51 12.29
N ARG A 187 -0.64 11.05 13.27
CA ARG A 187 -2.09 11.20 13.17
C ARG A 187 -2.48 12.04 11.96
N ALA A 188 -1.95 13.26 11.86
CA ALA A 188 -2.26 14.15 10.73
C ALA A 188 -1.94 13.50 9.38
N GLN A 189 -0.76 12.89 9.24
CA GLN A 189 -0.33 12.21 8.02
C GLN A 189 -1.21 11.01 7.66
N SER A 190 -1.62 10.20 8.65
CA SER A 190 -2.46 9.03 8.41
C SER A 190 -3.86 9.39 7.90
N VAL A 191 -4.47 10.46 8.43
CA VAL A 191 -5.77 10.97 7.96
C VAL A 191 -5.67 11.49 6.53
N GLU A 192 -4.65 12.32 6.27
CA GLU A 192 -4.42 12.88 4.94
C GLU A 192 -4.17 11.75 3.91
N ASN A 193 -3.35 10.76 4.25
CA ASN A 193 -3.00 9.69 3.33
C ASN A 193 -4.19 8.74 3.05
N VAL A 194 -5.01 8.42 4.05
CA VAL A 194 -6.27 7.66 3.83
C VAL A 194 -7.22 8.43 2.92
N SER A 195 -7.38 9.74 3.14
CA SER A 195 -8.24 10.58 2.30
C SER A 195 -7.77 10.59 0.83
N ASN A 196 -6.48 10.80 0.61
CA ASN A 196 -5.89 10.77 -0.74
C ASN A 196 -5.99 9.39 -1.40
N ALA A 197 -5.70 8.32 -0.66
CA ALA A 197 -5.83 6.96 -1.17
C ALA A 197 -7.27 6.64 -1.62
N ARG A 198 -8.28 7.11 -0.88
CA ARG A 198 -9.70 6.97 -1.27
C ARG A 198 -10.03 7.78 -2.52
N ALA A 199 -9.54 9.02 -2.61
CA ALA A 199 -9.76 9.86 -3.79
C ALA A 199 -9.16 9.25 -5.07
N ILE A 200 -8.02 8.56 -4.95
CA ILE A 200 -7.39 7.82 -6.06
C ILE A 200 -8.14 6.53 -6.35
N ALA A 201 -8.62 5.81 -5.33
CA ALA A 201 -9.36 4.55 -5.50
C ALA A 201 -10.63 4.73 -6.36
N VAL A 202 -11.29 5.88 -6.27
CA VAL A 202 -12.45 6.23 -7.12
C VAL A 202 -12.05 6.36 -8.60
N GLN A 203 -10.84 6.84 -8.89
CA GLN A 203 -10.34 7.04 -10.27
C GLN A 203 -9.86 5.74 -10.92
N PHE A 204 -9.46 4.75 -10.12
CA PHE A 204 -8.87 3.50 -10.62
C PHE A 204 -9.79 2.75 -11.60
N GLN A 205 -11.05 2.50 -11.21
CA GLN A 205 -11.94 1.68 -12.02
C GLN A 205 -12.28 2.31 -13.39
N PRO A 206 -12.66 3.61 -13.49
CA PRO A 206 -12.87 4.26 -14.78
C PRO A 206 -11.66 4.15 -15.72
N ILE A 207 -10.46 4.39 -15.20
CA ILE A 207 -9.20 4.34 -15.97
C ILE A 207 -8.95 2.93 -16.53
N MET A 208 -9.11 1.90 -15.69
CA MET A 208 -8.91 0.51 -16.12
C MET A 208 -9.97 0.05 -17.12
N LYS A 209 -11.25 0.40 -16.91
CA LYS A 209 -12.33 0.07 -17.84
C LYS A 209 -12.12 0.71 -19.22
N ALA A 210 -11.71 1.98 -19.25
CA ALA A 210 -11.48 2.71 -20.49
C ALA A 210 -10.37 2.06 -21.34
N TYR A 211 -9.26 1.67 -20.70
CA TYR A 211 -8.12 1.07 -21.41
C TYR A 211 -8.38 -0.36 -21.89
N PHE A 212 -8.87 -1.22 -21.00
CA PHE A 212 -9.07 -2.65 -21.30
C PHE A 212 -10.38 -2.94 -22.03
N LYS A 213 -11.25 -1.94 -22.21
CA LYS A 213 -12.56 -2.06 -22.88
C LYS A 213 -13.40 -3.19 -22.29
N THR A 214 -13.44 -3.26 -20.97
CA THR A 214 -14.18 -4.30 -20.23
C THR A 214 -14.90 -3.72 -19.03
N ASP A 215 -16.09 -4.23 -18.74
CA ASP A 215 -16.88 -3.81 -17.58
C ASP A 215 -16.49 -4.53 -16.29
N LYS A 216 -15.65 -5.56 -16.39
CA LYS A 216 -15.35 -6.53 -15.31
C LYS A 216 -14.15 -6.16 -14.43
N PHE A 217 -13.71 -4.90 -14.40
CA PHE A 217 -12.69 -4.49 -13.44
C PHE A 217 -13.31 -4.22 -12.06
N LEU A 218 -12.72 -4.85 -11.04
CA LEU A 218 -13.08 -4.64 -9.64
C LEU A 218 -12.96 -3.15 -9.31
N GLY A 219 -14.08 -2.56 -8.91
CA GLY A 219 -14.05 -1.25 -8.27
C GLY A 219 -13.53 -1.43 -6.86
N LEU A 220 -12.59 -0.59 -6.45
CA LEU A 220 -12.18 -0.46 -5.05
C LEU A 220 -13.23 0.39 -4.29
N GLY A 221 -14.52 0.09 -4.54
CA GLY A 221 -15.67 0.94 -4.29
C GLY A 221 -15.61 1.64 -2.95
N VAL A 222 -16.08 2.89 -2.93
CA VAL A 222 -16.12 3.83 -1.79
C VAL A 222 -16.14 3.07 -0.46
N LEU A 223 -14.96 2.80 0.10
CA LEU A 223 -14.90 2.32 1.48
C LEU A 223 -15.66 3.39 2.28
N PRO A 224 -16.58 3.00 3.19
CA PRO A 224 -17.37 3.96 3.95
C PRO A 224 -16.42 5.02 4.53
N ALA A 225 -16.73 6.30 4.31
CA ALA A 225 -15.98 7.41 4.88
C ALA A 225 -15.66 7.07 6.33
N PRO A 226 -14.42 7.31 6.82
CA PRO A 226 -14.18 7.13 8.24
C PRO A 226 -15.24 7.98 8.95
N VAL A 227 -16.01 7.38 9.86
CA VAL A 227 -16.81 8.15 10.80
C VAL A 227 -15.78 8.95 11.59
N LEU A 228 -15.52 10.18 11.13
CA LEU A 228 -14.89 11.17 11.95
C LEU A 228 -15.91 11.40 13.04
N VAL A 229 -15.72 10.72 14.17
CA VAL A 229 -16.34 11.17 15.41
C VAL A 229 -15.72 12.55 15.60
N GLU A 230 -16.44 13.58 15.18
CA GLU A 230 -16.18 14.96 15.57
C GLU A 230 -16.24 14.95 17.09
N GLN A 231 -15.10 14.72 17.74
CA GLN A 231 -14.96 15.01 19.15
C GLN A 231 -14.91 16.53 19.24
N SER A 232 -16.11 17.12 19.28
CA SER A 232 -16.37 18.43 19.85
C SER A 232 -16.17 18.28 21.36
N GLY A 233 -14.99 18.69 21.81
CA GLY A 233 -14.56 18.72 23.20
C GLY A 233 -13.27 19.51 23.33
#